data_AF-A0A0B6Z6X0-F1
#
_entry.id   AF-A0A0B6Z6X0-F1
#
_cell.length_a   1.000
_cell.length_b   1.000
_cell.length_c   1.000
_cell.angle_alpha   90.00
_cell.angle_beta   90.00
_cell.angle_gamma   90.00
#
_symmetry.space_group_name_H-M   'P 1'
#
loop_
_entity.id
_entity.type
_entity.pdbx_description
1 polymer ?
#
loop_
_entity_poly.entity_id
_entity_poly.type
_entity_poly.pdbx_seq_one_letter_code
_entity_poly.pdbx_strand_id
1 'polypeptide(L)'
;TINGRAIRQVARLLRIIYSPDHFYYIHVDKRQEYMYRELLPLEKRFSNVMLTNQRFSTIWGGASLLQAHMSFLKELFDDKPDWNWDYYINLSESDYPIKPLAQLVDFLTAYKGLNFLRSFGKNVPRFIKKQGMD
;
A
#
# COMPACT_ATOMS: atom_id res chain seq x y z
N THR A 1 -1.40 2.20 -2.84
CA THR A 1 -2.49 2.50 -3.81
C THR A 1 -2.41 3.96 -4.17
N ILE A 2 -2.21 4.28 -5.45
CA ILE A 2 -1.96 5.65 -5.91
C ILE A 2 -3.10 6.12 -6.82
N ASN A 3 -3.57 7.34 -6.58
CA ASN A 3 -4.52 8.03 -7.45
C ASN A 3 -4.02 9.45 -7.82
N GLY A 4 -4.62 10.05 -8.85
CA GLY A 4 -4.33 11.41 -9.29
C GLY A 4 -3.05 11.59 -10.11
N ARG A 5 -2.46 12.79 -10.03
CA ARG A 5 -1.35 13.25 -10.91
C ARG A 5 -0.10 13.72 -10.16
N ALA A 6 -0.03 13.54 -8.85
CA ALA A 6 1.04 14.05 -8.00
C ALA A 6 2.35 13.23 -8.07
N ILE A 7 2.87 12.98 -9.28
CA ILE A 7 4.04 12.11 -9.51
C ILE A 7 5.27 12.53 -8.71
N ARG A 8 5.50 13.84 -8.56
CA ARG A 8 6.61 14.38 -7.78
C ARG A 8 6.49 14.04 -6.29
N GLN A 9 5.27 14.03 -5.76
CA GLN A 9 5.02 13.67 -4.37
C GLN A 9 5.20 12.16 -4.15
N VAL A 10 4.71 11.33 -5.08
CA VAL A 10 4.96 9.89 -5.07
C VAL A 10 6.46 9.59 -5.09
N ALA A 11 7.21 10.23 -5.99
CA ALA A 11 8.66 10.06 -6.08
C ALA A 11 9.38 10.54 -4.80
N ARG A 12 8.87 11.60 -4.15
CA ARG A 12 9.39 12.08 -2.86
C ARG A 12 9.13 11.08 -1.74
N LEU A 13 7.92 10.54 -1.66
CA LEU A 13 7.56 9.51 -0.69
C LEU A 13 8.44 8.27 -0.86
N LEU A 14 8.47 7.70 -2.07
CA LEU A 14 9.27 6.52 -2.40
C LEU A 14 10.73 6.72 -1.99
N ARG A 15 11.34 7.88 -2.30
CA ARG A 15 12.73 8.16 -1.93
C ARG A 15 13.00 8.09 -0.43
N ILE A 16 12.03 8.46 0.41
CA ILE A 16 12.22 8.49 1.87
C ILE A 16 12.00 7.11 2.49
N ILE A 17 11.06 6.34 1.95
CA ILE A 17 10.77 5.00 2.46
C ILE A 17 11.63 3.92 1.81
N TYR A 18 12.36 4.23 0.74
CA TYR A 18 13.14 3.26 -0.02
C TYR A 18 14.27 2.65 0.81
N SER A 19 14.35 1.33 0.73
CA SER A 19 15.42 0.47 1.21
C SER A 19 15.51 -0.73 0.26
N PRO A 20 16.71 -1.22 -0.08
CA PRO A 20 16.88 -2.45 -0.86
C PRO A 20 16.30 -3.69 -0.16
N ASP A 21 16.17 -3.68 1.16
CA ASP A 21 15.69 -4.81 1.96
C ASP A 21 14.15 -4.89 2.07
N HIS A 22 13.44 -3.90 1.51
CA HIS A 22 11.98 -3.87 1.50
C HIS A 22 11.45 -4.08 0.08
N PHE A 23 10.19 -4.45 -0.04
CA PHE A 23 9.50 -4.61 -1.31
C PHE A 23 8.42 -3.56 -1.51
N TYR A 24 8.30 -3.03 -2.72
CA TYR A 24 7.34 -1.98 -3.08
C TYR A 24 6.40 -2.48 -4.15
N TYR A 25 5.17 -2.77 -3.75
CA TYR A 25 4.11 -3.24 -4.64
C TYR A 25 3.10 -2.12 -4.88
N ILE A 26 3.13 -1.55 -6.08
CA ILE A 26 2.50 -0.26 -6.38
C ILE A 26 1.26 -0.48 -7.26
N HIS A 27 0.09 -0.37 -6.65
CA HIS A 27 -1.15 -0.21 -7.40
C HIS A 27 -1.33 1.25 -7.83
N VAL A 28 -1.59 1.46 -9.12
CA VAL A 28 -2.08 2.73 -9.67
C VAL A 28 -3.52 2.52 -10.14
N ASP A 29 -4.42 3.41 -9.74
CA ASP A 29 -5.83 3.33 -10.14
C ASP A 29 -5.97 3.20 -11.66
N LYS A 30 -6.85 2.30 -12.13
CA LYS A 30 -7.05 1.98 -13.55
C LYS A 30 -7.32 3.22 -14.41
N ARG A 31 -7.91 4.27 -13.83
CA ARG A 31 -8.23 5.52 -14.53
C ARG A 31 -7.02 6.45 -14.70
N GLN A 32 -5.94 6.22 -13.96
CA GLN A 32 -4.77 7.10 -13.91
C GLN A 32 -3.64 6.61 -14.82
N GLU A 33 -3.91 6.62 -16.12
CA GLU A 33 -2.99 6.09 -17.12
C GLU A 33 -1.67 6.88 -17.23
N TYR A 34 -1.72 8.19 -16.99
CA TYR A 34 -0.51 9.03 -16.94
C TYR A 34 0.41 8.58 -15.79
N MET A 35 -0.12 8.49 -14.57
CA MET A 35 0.65 8.07 -13.40
C MET A 35 1.26 6.68 -13.58
N TYR A 36 0.49 5.74 -14.16
CA TYR A 36 0.96 4.38 -14.42
C TYR A 36 2.18 4.40 -15.35
N ARG A 37 2.10 5.13 -16.47
CA ARG A 37 3.21 5.26 -17.43
C ARG A 37 4.46 5.90 -16.82
N GLU A 38 4.30 6.90 -15.96
CA GLU A 38 5.43 7.57 -15.31
C GLU A 38 6.13 6.68 -14.27
N LEU A 39 5.39 5.76 -13.62
CA LEU A 39 5.94 4.87 -12.59
C LEU A 39 6.47 3.54 -13.16
N LEU A 40 5.99 3.10 -14.33
CA LEU A 40 6.39 1.84 -14.96
C LEU A 40 7.92 1.68 -15.14
N PRO A 41 8.71 2.73 -15.48
CA PRO A 41 10.17 2.62 -15.55
C PRO A 41 10.86 2.21 -14.24
N LEU A 42 10.18 2.34 -13.08
CA LEU A 42 10.75 1.95 -11.79
C LEU A 42 11.02 0.46 -11.68
N GLU A 43 10.18 -0.39 -12.30
CA GLU A 43 10.36 -1.85 -12.27
C GLU A 43 11.68 -2.29 -12.92
N LYS A 44 12.06 -1.60 -14.00
CA LYS A 44 13.34 -1.86 -14.68
C LYS A 44 14.54 -1.33 -13.89
N ARG A 45 14.31 -0.32 -13.06
CA ARG A 45 15.36 0.36 -12.29
C ARG A 45 15.65 -0.34 -10.96
N PHE A 46 14.66 -0.97 -10.37
CA PHE A 46 14.75 -1.55 -9.03
C PHE A 46 14.13 -2.95 -9.01
N SER A 47 14.90 -3.96 -8.63
CA SER A 47 14.45 -5.37 -8.57
C SER A 47 13.38 -5.62 -7.51
N ASN A 48 13.30 -4.74 -6.50
CA ASN A 48 12.36 -4.80 -5.37
C ASN A 48 11.13 -3.88 -5.55
N VAL A 49 10.89 -3.38 -6.76
CA VAL A 49 9.70 -2.57 -7.10
C VAL A 49 8.91 -3.26 -8.20
N MET A 50 7.60 -3.35 -8.02
CA MET A 50 6.67 -3.86 -9.03
C MET A 50 5.36 -3.08 -8.99
N LEU A 51 4.76 -2.84 -10.14
CA LEU A 51 3.41 -2.34 -10.29
C LEU A 51 2.45 -3.52 -10.45
N THR A 52 1.21 -3.37 -9.97
CA THR A 52 0.20 -4.42 -10.04
C THR A 52 -0.15 -4.80 -11.47
N ASN A 53 -0.27 -6.10 -11.76
CA ASN A 53 -0.72 -6.58 -13.07
C ASN A 53 -2.19 -6.20 -13.30
N GLN A 54 -3.03 -6.44 -12.28
CA GLN A 54 -4.44 -6.10 -12.32
C GLN A 54 -4.72 -4.75 -11.66
N ARG A 55 -5.08 -3.75 -12.49
CA ARG A 55 -5.47 -2.42 -11.98
C ARG A 55 -6.97 -2.31 -11.75
N PHE A 56 -7.34 -1.96 -10.53
CA PHE A 56 -8.71 -1.66 -10.12
C PHE A 56 -9.02 -0.17 -10.18
N SER A 57 -10.29 0.17 -10.42
CA SER A 57 -10.83 1.51 -10.21
C SER A 57 -11.25 1.62 -8.74
N THR A 58 -10.37 2.15 -7.90
CA THR A 58 -10.61 2.32 -6.47
C THR A 58 -11.39 3.61 -6.27
N ILE A 59 -12.70 3.48 -6.05
CA ILE A 59 -13.57 4.61 -5.73
C ILE A 59 -13.67 4.76 -4.21
N TRP A 60 -13.80 6.00 -3.75
CA TRP A 60 -13.91 6.29 -2.33
C TRP A 60 -15.14 5.61 -1.73
N GLY A 61 -14.97 4.86 -0.66
CA GLY A 61 -16.03 4.09 0.01
C GLY A 61 -16.54 2.87 -0.78
N GLY A 62 -15.96 2.53 -1.93
CA GLY A 62 -16.42 1.38 -2.72
C GLY A 62 -15.81 0.06 -2.29
N ALA A 63 -16.57 -1.02 -2.49
CA ALA A 63 -16.12 -2.40 -2.27
C ALA A 63 -14.88 -2.78 -3.11
N SER A 64 -14.64 -2.07 -4.22
CA SER A 64 -13.49 -2.31 -5.10
C SER A 64 -12.15 -2.11 -4.40
N LEU A 65 -12.08 -1.30 -3.34
CA LEU A 65 -10.85 -1.13 -2.57
C LEU A 65 -10.47 -2.43 -1.85
N LEU A 66 -11.42 -3.08 -1.18
CA LEU A 66 -11.17 -4.37 -0.50
C LEU A 66 -10.79 -5.45 -1.53
N GLN A 67 -11.53 -5.54 -2.64
CA GLN A 67 -11.24 -6.48 -3.72
C GLN A 67 -9.82 -6.27 -4.28
N ALA A 68 -9.42 -5.02 -4.47
CA ALA A 68 -8.08 -4.68 -4.94
C ALA A 68 -7.01 -5.15 -3.95
N HIS A 69 -7.15 -4.84 -2.66
CA HIS A 69 -6.21 -5.30 -1.63
C HIS A 69 -6.11 -6.83 -1.54
N MET A 70 -7.22 -7.55 -1.68
CA MET A 70 -7.22 -9.02 -1.74
C MET A 70 -6.49 -9.54 -2.99
N SER A 71 -6.68 -8.91 -4.15
CA SER A 71 -5.94 -9.22 -5.38
C SER A 71 -4.43 -9.02 -5.18
N PHE A 72 -4.03 -7.91 -4.56
CA PHE A 72 -2.61 -7.59 -4.37
C PHE A 72 -1.92 -8.62 -3.47
N LEU A 73 -2.57 -9.03 -2.38
CA LEU A 73 -2.02 -10.06 -1.51
C LEU A 73 -1.91 -11.40 -2.24
N LYS A 74 -2.93 -11.76 -3.03
CA LYS A 74 -2.89 -12.97 -3.86
C LYS A 74 -1.73 -12.94 -4.87
N GLU A 75 -1.59 -11.86 -5.64
CA GLU A 75 -0.49 -11.67 -6.60
C GLU A 75 0.87 -11.70 -5.89
N LEU A 76 1.00 -11.10 -4.70
CA LEU A 76 2.25 -11.14 -3.92
C LEU A 76 2.62 -12.56 -3.48
N PHE A 77 1.64 -13.38 -3.07
CA PHE A 77 1.90 -14.77 -2.65
C PHE A 77 2.14 -15.70 -3.84
N ASP A 78 1.40 -15.52 -4.94
CA ASP A 78 1.45 -16.43 -6.09
C ASP A 78 2.60 -16.09 -7.06
N ASP A 79 2.79 -14.80 -7.37
CA ASP A 79 3.70 -14.35 -8.44
C ASP A 79 5.09 -13.90 -7.91
N LYS A 80 5.21 -13.68 -6.60
CA LYS A 80 6.45 -13.21 -5.95
C LYS A 80 6.91 -14.08 -4.78
N PRO A 81 7.05 -15.41 -4.97
CA PRO A 81 7.50 -16.31 -3.89
C PRO A 81 8.91 -15.97 -3.39
N ASP A 82 9.76 -15.35 -4.22
CA ASP A 82 11.12 -14.94 -3.86
C ASP A 82 11.15 -13.66 -3.00
N TRP A 83 10.02 -12.94 -2.89
CA TRP A 83 9.92 -11.77 -2.03
C TRP A 83 9.61 -12.21 -0.60
N ASN A 84 10.65 -12.39 0.20
CA ASN A 84 10.51 -12.77 1.60
C ASN A 84 10.20 -11.56 2.49
N TRP A 85 8.93 -11.20 2.62
CA TRP A 85 8.46 -10.08 3.43
C TRP A 85 7.76 -10.55 4.72
N ASP A 86 7.89 -9.74 5.78
CA ASP A 86 7.31 -10.03 7.10
C ASP A 86 6.02 -9.27 7.41
N TYR A 87 5.85 -8.08 6.83
CA TYR A 87 4.75 -7.16 7.11
C TYR A 87 4.15 -6.59 5.83
N TYR A 88 2.82 -6.51 5.80
CA TYR A 88 2.08 -5.77 4.79
C TYR A 88 1.70 -4.38 5.32
N ILE A 89 2.13 -3.32 4.62
CA ILE A 89 1.85 -1.93 4.99
C ILE A 89 1.21 -1.25 3.78
N ASN A 90 -0.04 -0.81 3.92
CA ASN A 90 -0.73 -0.04 2.87
C ASN A 90 -0.50 1.46 3.05
N LEU A 91 -0.07 2.11 1.97
CA LEU A 91 0.09 3.56 1.87
C LEU A 91 -0.61 4.10 0.61
N SER A 92 -1.03 5.36 0.68
CA SER A 92 -1.52 6.20 -0.41
C SER A 92 -0.47 7.22 -0.85
N GLU A 93 -0.71 7.92 -1.96
CA GLU A 93 0.14 9.03 -2.41
C GLU A 93 0.13 10.24 -1.46
N SER A 94 -0.82 10.29 -0.52
CA SER A 94 -0.99 11.36 0.45
C SER A 94 -0.35 11.07 1.81
N ASP A 95 0.12 9.84 2.03
CA ASP A 95 0.80 9.45 3.26
C ASP A 95 2.26 9.93 3.30
N TYR A 96 2.78 10.11 4.50
CA TYR A 96 4.18 10.49 4.70
C TYR A 96 4.72 10.03 6.05
N PRO A 97 5.94 9.49 6.12
CA PRO A 97 6.52 9.03 7.39
C PRO A 97 6.85 10.22 8.31
N ILE A 98 6.53 10.06 9.59
CA ILE A 98 6.84 11.03 10.67
C ILE A 98 8.04 10.60 11.53
N LYS A 99 8.57 9.40 11.29
CA LYS A 99 9.74 8.83 11.96
C LYS A 99 10.71 8.28 10.90
N PRO A 100 12.01 8.19 11.21
CA PRO A 100 12.99 7.56 10.35
C PRO A 100 12.62 6.10 10.04
N LEU A 101 12.96 5.63 8.84
CA LEU A 101 12.70 4.26 8.40
C LEU A 101 13.32 3.21 9.35
N ALA A 102 14.52 3.47 9.87
CA ALA A 102 15.18 2.58 10.84
C ALA A 102 14.34 2.36 12.10
N GLN A 103 13.68 3.40 12.62
CA GLN A 103 12.80 3.25 13.80
C GLN A 103 11.55 2.40 13.50
N LEU A 104 11.06 2.41 12.25
CA LEU A 104 9.97 1.54 11.85
C LEU A 104 10.43 0.08 11.84
N VAL A 105 11.62 -0.18 11.27
CA VAL A 105 12.22 -1.52 11.24
C VAL A 105 12.43 -2.04 12.65
N ASP A 106 13.13 -1.28 13.51
CA ASP A 106 13.40 -1.68 14.90
C ASP A 106 12.12 -2.04 15.65
N PHE A 107 11.06 -1.23 15.49
CA PHE A 107 9.77 -1.46 16.13
C PHE A 107 9.10 -2.73 15.60
N LEU A 108 8.98 -2.89 14.29
CA LEU A 108 8.31 -4.07 13.71
C LEU A 108 9.09 -5.37 13.96
N THR A 109 10.43 -5.31 14.01
CA THR A 109 11.26 -6.45 14.40
C THR A 109 11.01 -6.86 15.85
N ALA A 110 10.93 -5.90 16.78
CA ALA A 110 10.67 -6.18 18.19
C ALA A 110 9.29 -6.81 18.45
N TYR A 111 8.32 -6.55 17.57
CA TYR A 111 6.94 -7.02 17.69
C TYR A 111 6.54 -7.98 16.56
N LYS A 112 7.52 -8.69 15.99
CA LYS A 112 7.32 -9.64 14.89
C LYS A 112 6.22 -10.65 15.23
N GLY A 113 5.27 -10.84 14.30
CA GLY A 113 4.13 -11.73 14.45
C GLY A 113 2.85 -11.09 14.99
N LEU A 114 2.91 -9.81 15.42
CA LEU A 114 1.71 -9.05 15.81
C LEU A 114 1.07 -8.32 14.61
N ASN A 115 -0.25 -8.10 14.70
CA ASN A 115 -1.00 -7.28 13.76
C ASN A 115 -1.35 -5.92 14.37
N PHE A 116 -1.18 -4.85 13.59
CA PHE A 116 -1.44 -3.49 14.03
C PHE A 116 -2.68 -2.93 13.35
N LEU A 117 -3.81 -2.95 14.06
CA LEU A 117 -5.10 -2.44 13.59
C LEU A 117 -5.70 -1.47 14.61
N ARG A 118 -6.24 -0.35 14.13
CA ARG A 118 -6.89 0.64 14.98
C ARG A 118 -8.40 0.43 15.00
N SER A 119 -8.97 0.19 16.19
CA SER A 119 -10.41 0.14 16.40
C SER A 119 -11.00 1.55 16.62
N PHE A 120 -12.30 1.71 16.34
CA PHE A 120 -13.06 2.96 16.50
C PHE A 120 -13.34 3.33 17.97
N GLY A 121 -12.99 2.47 18.93
CA GLY A 121 -13.10 2.75 20.37
C GLY A 121 -14.46 2.36 20.97
N LYS A 122 -15.03 3.21 21.83
CA LYS A 122 -16.29 2.93 22.55
C LYS A 122 -17.53 3.28 21.71
N ASN A 123 -18.61 2.52 21.89
CA ASN A 123 -19.93 2.63 21.24
C ASN A 123 -20.05 1.97 19.84
N VAL A 124 -20.00 0.63 19.84
CA VAL A 124 -20.17 -0.24 18.65
C VAL A 124 -21.48 -0.01 17.91
N PRO A 125 -22.66 0.09 18.56
CA PRO A 125 -23.92 0.27 17.82
C PRO A 125 -23.95 1.57 17.01
N ARG A 126 -23.42 2.66 17.57
CA ARG A 126 -23.31 3.94 16.84
C ARG A 126 -22.35 3.84 15.65
N PHE A 127 -21.27 3.07 15.79
CA PHE A 127 -20.33 2.84 14.69
C PHE A 127 -21.00 2.09 13.53
N ILE A 128 -21.66 0.96 13.82
CA ILE A 128 -22.36 0.14 12.81
C ILE A 128 -23.32 1.02 11.99
N LYS A 129 -24.19 1.76 12.67
CA LYS A 129 -25.16 2.66 12.03
C LYS A 129 -24.50 3.77 11.21
N LYS A 130 -23.40 4.36 11.70
CA LYS A 130 -22.68 5.42 10.98
C LYS A 130 -21.95 4.90 9.74
N GLN A 131 -21.55 3.63 9.73
CA GLN A 131 -20.88 3.00 8.60
C GLN A 131 -21.86 2.37 7.60
N GLY A 132 -23.16 2.33 7.90
CA GLY A 132 -24.17 1.66 7.07
C GLY A 132 -23.92 0.14 6.97
N MET A 133 -23.56 -0.47 8.09
CA MET A 133 -23.29 -1.92 8.22
C MET A 133 -24.48 -2.69 8.83
N ASP A 134 -25.61 -2.02 9.05
CA ASP A 134 -26.86 -2.59 9.56
C ASP A 134 -27.76 -3.19 8.47
#